data_AF-A0AAW2F2T2-F1
#
_entry.id   AF-A0AAW2F2T2-F1
#
_cell.length_a   1.000
_cell.length_b   1.000
_cell.length_c   1.000
_cell.angle_alpha   90.00
_cell.angle_beta   90.00
_cell.angle_gamma   90.00
#
_symmetry.space_group_name_H-M   'P 1'
#
loop_
_entity.id
_entity.type
_entity.pdbx_description
1 polymer ?
#
loop_
_entity_poly.entity_id
_entity_poly.type
_entity_poly.pdbx_seq_one_letter_code
_entity_poly.pdbx_strand_id
1 'polypeptide(L)'
;MNANYHYYYSVIKKISSLSGHWPYQKSMKNLINVVLITLGVISIVIPQIAKSVKCNGSMECIFETTTAHVLSFLILVKLYACYFNRCKMKIIIDQLVNDWNELETPQEYEIMTRYAKNTRRYIIVYFGKNKPCDFHLYIVIFFFFIIFMSLKLRYLICA
;
A
#
# COMPACT_ATOMS: atom_id res chain seq x y z
N MET A 1 29.33 3.23 1.32
CA MET A 1 27.90 3.57 1.12
C MET A 1 27.74 5.06 1.40
N ASN A 2 27.55 5.87 0.35
CA ASN A 2 27.64 7.33 0.41
C ASN A 2 26.54 7.93 1.31
N ALA A 3 26.88 8.88 2.20
CA ALA A 3 25.94 9.47 3.17
C ALA A 3 24.71 10.12 2.50
N ASN A 4 24.88 10.60 1.26
CA ASN A 4 23.85 11.25 0.47
C ASN A 4 22.76 10.27 -0.04
N TYR A 5 23.11 9.03 -0.39
CA TYR A 5 22.13 8.02 -0.80
C TYR A 5 21.15 7.71 0.35
N HIS A 6 21.68 7.45 1.54
CA HIS A 6 20.85 7.10 2.70
C HIS A 6 19.85 8.22 3.02
N TYR A 7 20.27 9.48 2.91
CA TYR A 7 19.40 10.64 3.14
C TYR A 7 18.19 10.68 2.19
N TYR A 8 18.38 10.50 0.89
CA TYR A 8 17.28 10.60 -0.07
C TYR A 8 16.33 9.39 -0.04
N TYR A 9 16.87 8.18 0.09
CA TYR A 9 16.09 6.94 -0.03
C TYR A 9 15.55 6.39 1.30
N SER A 10 16.00 6.91 2.45
CA SER A 10 15.50 6.49 3.77
C SER A 10 13.98 6.64 3.93
N VAL A 11 13.40 7.72 3.37
CA VAL A 11 11.95 7.95 3.39
C VAL A 11 11.20 6.86 2.61
N ILE A 12 11.70 6.52 1.41
CA ILE A 12 11.12 5.49 0.54
C ILE A 12 11.22 4.13 1.22
N LYS A 13 12.39 3.82 1.79
CA LYS A 13 12.63 2.60 2.55
C LYS A 13 11.66 2.47 3.71
N LYS A 14 11.47 3.53 4.51
CA LYS A 14 10.57 3.52 5.67
C LYS A 14 9.12 3.28 5.25
N ILE A 15 8.63 4.05 4.27
CA ILE A 15 7.24 3.93 3.78
C ILE A 15 6.98 2.57 3.15
N SER A 16 7.89 2.08 2.30
CA SER A 16 7.75 0.78 1.63
C SER A 16 7.87 -0.39 2.60
N SER A 17 8.66 -0.24 3.68
CA SER A 17 8.75 -1.26 4.72
C SER A 17 7.47 -1.32 5.57
N LEU A 18 6.87 -0.15 5.86
CA LEU A 18 5.59 -0.09 6.58
C LEU A 18 4.45 -0.72 5.77
N SER A 19 4.44 -0.57 4.44
CA SER A 19 3.46 -1.23 3.58
C SER A 19 3.76 -2.72 3.33
N GLY A 20 4.91 -3.24 3.79
CA GLY A 20 5.35 -4.61 3.53
C GLY A 20 5.77 -4.87 2.07
N HIS A 21 6.01 -3.82 1.29
CA HIS A 21 6.46 -3.90 -0.10
C HIS A 21 7.99 -3.81 -0.24
N TRP A 22 8.73 -3.58 0.86
CA TRP A 22 10.18 -3.44 0.79
C TRP A 22 10.84 -4.77 0.39
N PRO A 23 11.67 -4.81 -0.68
CA PRO A 23 12.16 -6.08 -1.23
C PRO A 23 13.15 -6.81 -0.32
N TYR A 24 13.81 -6.10 0.59
CA TYR A 24 14.74 -6.70 1.56
C TYR A 24 14.07 -7.07 2.90
N GLN A 25 12.75 -6.91 3.01
CA GLN A 25 12.00 -7.33 4.19
C GLN A 25 11.94 -8.87 4.25
N LYS A 26 11.99 -9.44 5.46
CA LYS A 26 11.96 -10.89 5.66
C LYS A 26 10.76 -11.50 4.93
N SER A 27 11.01 -12.54 4.12
CA SER A 27 9.97 -13.23 3.32
C SER A 27 8.75 -13.64 4.14
N MET A 28 8.97 -14.13 5.37
CA MET A 28 7.88 -14.47 6.30
C MET A 28 7.02 -13.27 6.69
N LYS A 29 7.61 -12.10 6.94
CA LYS A 29 6.83 -10.88 7.26
C LYS A 29 5.98 -10.44 6.07
N ASN A 30 6.53 -10.52 4.86
CA ASN A 30 5.79 -10.18 3.64
C ASN A 30 4.65 -11.17 3.37
N LEU A 31 4.89 -12.47 3.58
CA LEU A 31 3.85 -13.49 3.47
C LEU A 31 2.73 -13.25 4.49
N ILE A 32 3.07 -13.04 5.76
CA ILE A 32 2.09 -12.72 6.81
C ILE A 32 1.26 -11.49 6.42
N ASN A 33 1.90 -10.43 5.91
CA ASN A 33 1.20 -9.23 5.48
C ASN A 33 0.22 -9.50 4.32
N VAL A 34 0.64 -10.24 3.29
CA VAL A 34 -0.23 -10.62 2.17
C VAL A 34 -1.43 -11.45 2.64
N VAL A 35 -1.20 -12.40 3.55
CA VAL A 35 -2.26 -13.23 4.13
C VAL A 35 -3.25 -12.37 4.93
N LEU A 36 -2.75 -11.50 5.82
CA LEU A 36 -3.59 -10.60 6.63
C LEU A 36 -4.44 -9.66 5.76
N ILE A 37 -3.84 -9.05 4.73
CA ILE A 37 -4.57 -8.16 3.81
C ILE A 37 -5.62 -8.96 3.03
N THR A 38 -5.30 -10.16 2.56
CA THR A 38 -6.26 -11.02 1.83
C THR A 38 -7.45 -11.40 2.72
N LEU A 39 -7.20 -11.80 3.96
CA LEU A 39 -8.26 -12.11 4.94
C LEU A 39 -9.12 -10.87 5.24
N GLY A 40 -8.51 -9.70 5.36
CA GLY A 40 -9.21 -8.43 5.52
C GLY A 40 -10.14 -8.13 4.34
N VAL A 41 -9.66 -8.28 3.10
CA VAL A 41 -10.47 -8.08 1.89
C VAL A 41 -11.63 -9.08 1.83
N ILE A 42 -11.39 -10.36 2.12
CA ILE A 42 -12.46 -11.38 2.16
C ILE A 42 -13.55 -11.00 3.18
N SER A 43 -13.13 -10.53 4.35
CA SER A 43 -14.06 -10.08 5.40
C SER A 43 -14.94 -8.91 4.97
N ILE A 44 -14.47 -8.07 4.04
CA ILE A 44 -15.21 -6.94 3.46
C ILE A 44 -16.14 -7.41 2.33
N VAL A 45 -15.70 -8.35 1.52
CA VAL A 45 -16.46 -8.85 0.36
C VAL A 45 -17.71 -9.62 0.80
N ILE A 46 -17.63 -10.42 1.86
CA ILE A 46 -18.77 -11.22 2.37
C ILE A 46 -20.04 -10.37 2.64
N PRO A 47 -20.00 -9.29 3.45
CA PRO A 47 -21.18 -8.46 3.68
C PRO A 47 -21.61 -7.68 2.43
N GLN A 48 -20.69 -7.33 1.54
CA GLN A 48 -21.02 -6.65 0.27
C GLN A 48 -21.79 -7.56 -0.68
N ILE A 49 -21.44 -8.85 -0.76
CA ILE A 49 -22.20 -9.86 -1.52
C ILE A 49 -23.61 -10.01 -0.93
N ALA A 50 -23.73 -10.09 0.40
CA ALA A 50 -25.02 -10.17 1.08
C ALA A 50 -25.89 -8.93 0.82
N LYS A 51 -25.31 -7.72 0.77
CA LYS A 51 -26.00 -6.49 0.39
C LYS A 51 -26.43 -6.53 -1.09
N SER A 52 -25.56 -7.02 -1.97
CA SER A 52 -25.82 -7.12 -3.42
C SER A 52 -27.02 -8.04 -3.72
N VAL A 53 -27.15 -9.18 -3.05
CA VAL A 53 -28.31 -10.10 -3.21
C VAL A 53 -29.63 -9.46 -2.76
N LYS A 54 -29.58 -8.54 -1.78
CA LYS A 54 -30.76 -7.83 -1.29
C LYS A 54 -31.11 -6.59 -2.12
N CYS A 55 -30.26 -6.16 -3.06
CA CYS A 55 -30.58 -5.05 -3.94
C CYS A 55 -31.73 -5.49 -4.88
N ASN A 56 -32.96 -5.09 -4.57
CA ASN A 56 -34.18 -5.39 -5.33
C ASN A 56 -34.25 -4.58 -6.65
N GLY A 57 -33.20 -4.66 -7.48
CA GLY A 57 -33.10 -3.93 -8.75
C GLY A 57 -32.84 -2.42 -8.66
N SER A 58 -32.58 -1.86 -7.46
CA SER A 58 -32.25 -0.44 -7.33
C SER A 58 -30.86 -0.13 -7.88
N MET A 59 -30.79 0.72 -8.91
CA MET A 59 -29.53 1.03 -9.60
C MET A 59 -28.46 1.62 -8.67
N GLU A 60 -28.84 2.49 -7.72
CA GLU A 60 -27.91 3.06 -6.75
C GLU A 60 -27.21 2.00 -5.89
N CYS A 61 -27.97 1.01 -5.40
CA CYS A 61 -27.45 -0.11 -4.60
C CYS A 61 -26.50 -0.99 -5.43
N ILE A 62 -26.83 -1.20 -6.71
CA ILE A 62 -26.02 -1.98 -7.65
C ILE A 62 -24.70 -1.25 -7.94
N PHE A 63 -24.73 0.05 -8.22
CA PHE A 63 -23.51 0.82 -8.49
C PHE A 63 -22.58 0.87 -7.27
N GLU A 64 -23.13 1.09 -6.07
CA GLU A 64 -22.36 1.16 -4.84
C GLU A 64 -21.66 -0.20 -4.56
N THR A 65 -22.41 -1.30 -4.64
CA THR A 65 -21.87 -2.65 -4.40
C THR A 65 -20.87 -3.08 -5.48
N THR A 66 -21.15 -2.79 -6.75
CA THR A 66 -20.26 -3.09 -7.89
C THR A 66 -18.95 -2.32 -7.78
N THR A 67 -19.02 -1.02 -7.46
CA THR A 67 -17.82 -0.19 -7.28
C THR A 67 -16.95 -0.74 -6.16
N ALA A 68 -17.55 -1.16 -5.05
CA ALA A 68 -16.83 -1.74 -3.93
C ALA A 68 -16.15 -3.09 -4.30
N HIS A 69 -16.81 -3.93 -5.11
CA HIS A 69 -16.22 -5.18 -5.60
C HIS A 69 -15.03 -4.94 -6.53
N VAL A 70 -15.16 -4.00 -7.48
CA VAL A 70 -14.07 -3.61 -8.39
C VAL A 70 -12.87 -3.09 -7.59
N LEU A 71 -13.11 -2.23 -6.59
CA LEU A 71 -12.05 -1.75 -5.71
C LEU A 71 -11.37 -2.89 -4.98
N SER A 72 -12.10 -3.77 -4.31
CA SER A 72 -11.52 -4.93 -3.60
C SER A 72 -10.71 -5.84 -4.55
N PHE A 73 -11.19 -6.08 -5.77
CA PHE A 73 -10.47 -6.85 -6.78
C PHE A 73 -9.16 -6.17 -7.19
N LEU A 74 -9.18 -4.87 -7.48
CA LEU A 74 -7.98 -4.11 -7.84
C LEU A 74 -6.92 -4.12 -6.72
N ILE A 75 -7.35 -4.11 -5.46
CA ILE A 75 -6.46 -4.22 -4.30
C ILE A 75 -5.75 -5.57 -4.28
N LEU A 76 -6.49 -6.67 -4.49
CA LEU A 76 -5.90 -8.01 -4.55
C LEU A 76 -4.95 -8.15 -5.73
N VAL A 77 -5.34 -7.68 -6.93
CA VAL A 77 -4.46 -7.70 -8.11
C VAL A 77 -3.16 -6.96 -7.83
N LYS A 78 -3.22 -5.75 -7.26
CA LYS A 78 -2.01 -4.99 -6.88
C LYS A 78 -1.17 -5.72 -5.83
N LEU A 79 -1.80 -6.26 -4.80
CA LEU A 79 -1.11 -6.99 -3.72
C LEU A 79 -0.32 -8.18 -4.27
N TYR A 80 -0.97 -9.03 -5.07
CA TYR A 80 -0.33 -10.20 -5.65
C TYR A 80 0.69 -9.83 -6.72
N ALA A 81 0.42 -8.82 -7.57
CA ALA A 81 1.40 -8.31 -8.52
C ALA A 81 2.67 -7.82 -7.83
N CYS A 82 2.55 -7.07 -6.73
CA CYS A 82 3.69 -6.65 -5.91
C CYS A 82 4.42 -7.83 -5.29
N TYR A 83 3.68 -8.82 -4.77
CA TYR A 83 4.26 -10.01 -4.16
C TYR A 83 5.06 -10.86 -5.15
N PHE A 84 4.52 -11.11 -6.35
CA PHE A 84 5.20 -11.88 -7.39
C PHE A 84 6.36 -11.12 -8.03
N ASN A 85 6.21 -9.80 -8.25
CA ASN A 85 7.28 -8.98 -8.82
C ASN A 85 8.33 -8.51 -7.80
N ARG A 86 8.28 -9.00 -6.55
CA ARG A 86 9.22 -8.58 -5.50
C ARG A 86 10.69 -8.78 -5.86
N CYS A 87 11.02 -9.84 -6.61
CA CYS A 87 12.39 -10.10 -7.05
C CYS A 87 12.86 -9.06 -8.07
N LYS A 88 12.00 -8.66 -9.00
CA LYS A 88 12.30 -7.58 -9.96
C LYS A 88 12.51 -6.25 -9.24
N MET A 89 11.68 -5.95 -8.24
CA MET A 89 11.86 -4.77 -7.40
C MET A 89 13.19 -4.78 -6.66
N LYS A 90 13.64 -5.94 -6.18
CA LYS A 90 14.95 -6.08 -5.55
C LYS A 90 16.08 -5.74 -6.52
N ILE A 91 16.04 -6.31 -7.73
CA ILE A 91 17.04 -6.08 -8.79
C ILE A 91 17.15 -4.59 -9.11
N ILE A 92 16.02 -3.91 -9.30
CA ILE A 92 16.01 -2.47 -9.61
C ILE A 92 16.65 -1.65 -8.49
N ILE A 93 16.39 -1.98 -7.21
CA ILE A 93 17.02 -1.26 -6.09
C ILE A 93 18.51 -1.58 -5.98
N ASP A 94 18.91 -2.83 -6.19
CA ASP A 94 20.33 -3.23 -6.21
C ASP A 94 21.09 -2.48 -7.31
N GLN A 95 20.53 -2.40 -8.52
CA GLN A 95 21.08 -1.64 -9.64
C GLN A 95 21.20 -0.16 -9.30
N LEU A 96 20.13 0.45 -8.77
CA LEU A 96 20.15 1.85 -8.37
C LEU A 96 21.28 2.13 -7.36
N VAL A 97 21.48 1.25 -6.38
CA VAL A 97 22.58 1.39 -5.40
C VAL A 97 23.95 1.32 -6.08
N ASN A 98 24.12 0.43 -7.05
CA ASN A 98 25.36 0.32 -7.82
C ASN A 98 25.59 1.57 -8.67
N ASP A 99 24.57 2.05 -9.38
CA ASP A 99 24.63 3.27 -10.19
C ASP A 99 25.07 4.47 -9.34
N TRP A 100 24.65 4.55 -8.08
CA TRP A 100 25.09 5.59 -7.13
C TRP A 100 26.57 5.49 -6.73
N ASN A 101 27.15 4.28 -6.72
CA ASN A 101 28.55 4.05 -6.37
C ASN A 101 29.49 4.22 -7.59
N GLU A 102 28.96 4.07 -8.80
CA GLU A 102 29.70 4.18 -10.07
C GLU A 102 29.69 5.60 -10.66
N LEU A 103 29.15 6.61 -9.95
CA LEU A 103 29.17 8.00 -10.41
C LEU A 103 30.60 8.55 -10.43
N GLU A 104 31.07 8.98 -11.60
CA GLU A 104 32.43 9.52 -11.77
C GLU A 104 32.43 11.04 -11.94
N THR A 105 31.40 11.60 -12.58
CA THR A 105 31.37 13.01 -12.95
C THR A 105 30.47 13.85 -12.02
N PRO A 106 30.82 15.14 -11.79
CA PRO A 106 29.97 16.03 -11.01
C PRO A 106 28.59 16.26 -11.65
N GLN A 107 28.49 16.19 -12.99
CA GLN A 107 27.23 16.32 -13.72
C GLN A 107 26.29 15.15 -13.43
N GLU A 108 26.78 13.91 -13.48
CA GLU A 108 25.97 12.72 -13.15
C GLU A 108 25.47 12.77 -11.71
N TYR A 109 26.34 13.22 -10.80
CA TYR A 109 25.99 13.40 -9.39
C TYR A 109 24.85 14.41 -9.19
N GLU A 110 24.88 15.53 -9.92
CA GLU A 110 23.82 16.54 -9.88
C GLU A 110 22.48 15.98 -10.41
N ILE A 111 22.51 15.27 -11.53
CA ILE A 111 21.32 14.66 -12.15
C ILE A 111 20.69 13.65 -11.18
N MET A 112 21.48 12.71 -10.67
CA MET A 112 21.01 11.67 -9.76
C MET A 112 20.44 12.28 -8.48
N THR A 113 21.12 13.29 -7.92
CA THR A 113 20.65 14.04 -6.75
C THR A 113 19.32 14.76 -7.01
N ARG A 114 19.15 15.35 -8.20
CA ARG A 114 17.90 16.03 -8.59
C ARG A 114 16.73 15.05 -8.63
N TYR A 115 16.90 13.88 -9.26
CA TYR A 115 15.88 12.83 -9.28
C TYR A 115 15.55 12.32 -7.88
N ALA A 116 16.56 12.10 -7.03
CA ALA A 116 16.36 11.62 -5.67
C ALA A 116 15.63 12.65 -4.79
N LYS A 117 15.96 13.94 -4.91
CA LYS A 117 15.24 15.04 -4.25
C LYS A 117 13.79 15.11 -4.71
N ASN A 118 13.54 15.04 -6.01
CA ASN A 118 12.20 15.09 -6.56
C ASN A 118 11.37 13.89 -6.09
N THR A 119 11.92 12.68 -6.16
CA THR A 119 11.26 11.45 -5.69
C THR A 119 10.90 11.56 -4.21
N ARG A 120 11.83 12.02 -3.37
CA ARG A 120 11.56 12.26 -1.95
C ARG A 120 10.46 13.29 -1.73
N ARG A 121 10.46 14.41 -2.47
CA ARG A 121 9.39 15.42 -2.41
C ARG A 121 8.05 14.84 -2.84
N TYR A 122 7.98 14.11 -3.94
CA TYR A 122 6.75 13.45 -4.40
C TYR A 122 6.17 12.54 -3.33
N ILE A 123 7.02 11.69 -2.74
CA ILE A 123 6.60 10.78 -1.68
C ILE A 123 6.16 11.56 -0.43
N ILE A 124 6.91 12.56 0.02
CA ILE A 124 6.50 13.39 1.16
C ILE A 124 5.20 14.14 0.86
N VAL A 125 4.96 14.63 -0.35
CA VAL A 125 3.70 15.30 -0.69
C VAL A 125 2.55 14.31 -0.73
N TYR A 126 2.76 13.15 -1.33
CA TYR A 126 1.77 12.08 -1.43
C TYR A 126 1.39 11.52 -0.05
N PHE A 127 2.34 11.42 0.88
CA PHE A 127 2.13 10.85 2.22
C PHE A 127 1.99 11.88 3.36
N GLY A 128 2.43 13.13 3.17
CA GLY A 128 2.63 14.13 4.22
C GLY A 128 1.81 15.41 4.07
N LYS A 129 1.00 15.58 3.02
CA LYS A 129 -0.05 16.61 3.08
C LYS A 129 -1.16 16.14 4.01
N ASN A 130 -1.29 16.83 5.16
CA ASN A 130 -2.44 16.81 6.06
C ASN A 130 -3.72 17.30 5.35
N LYS A 131 -4.22 16.50 4.40
CA LYS A 131 -5.66 16.44 4.10
C LYS A 131 -6.16 15.07 4.55
N PRO A 132 -7.18 15.00 5.42
CA PRO A 132 -7.74 13.75 5.90
C PRO A 132 -8.62 13.16 4.79
N CYS A 133 -7.98 12.54 3.80
CA CYS A 133 -8.55 11.69 2.75
C CYS A 133 -7.35 11.14 1.95
N ASP A 134 -6.93 9.89 2.11
CA ASP A 134 -7.56 8.70 1.50
C ASP A 134 -6.88 8.33 0.17
N PHE A 135 -6.48 7.08 -0.07
CA PHE A 135 -7.47 6.01 -0.06
C PHE A 135 -6.95 4.67 0.45
N HIS A 136 -5.64 4.41 0.54
CA HIS A 136 -5.19 3.02 0.73
C HIS A 136 -4.85 2.63 2.18
N LEU A 137 -4.17 3.51 2.92
CA LEU A 137 -3.82 3.25 4.32
C LEU A 137 -4.94 3.64 5.29
N TYR A 138 -5.68 4.71 4.97
CA TYR A 138 -6.85 5.14 5.74
C TYR A 138 -8.01 4.15 5.57
N ILE A 139 -8.25 3.56 4.39
CA ILE A 139 -9.15 2.40 4.25
C ILE A 139 -8.71 1.25 5.14
N VAL A 140 -7.44 0.85 5.14
CA VAL A 140 -7.03 -0.32 5.96
C VAL A 140 -7.20 -0.06 7.46
N ILE A 141 -6.89 1.15 7.95
CA ILE A 141 -7.06 1.54 9.36
C ILE A 141 -8.54 1.80 9.70
N PHE A 142 -9.31 2.45 8.82
CA PHE A 142 -10.74 2.72 8.97
C PHE A 142 -11.56 1.43 8.88
N PHE A 143 -11.17 0.46 8.05
CA PHE A 143 -11.77 -0.88 8.04
C PHE A 143 -11.38 -1.67 9.28
N PHE A 144 -10.15 -1.58 9.79
CA PHE A 144 -9.80 -2.14 11.10
C PHE A 144 -10.62 -1.50 12.23
N PHE A 145 -10.85 -0.18 12.16
CA PHE A 145 -11.64 0.57 13.13
C PHE A 145 -13.13 0.27 13.02
N ILE A 146 -13.70 0.14 11.80
CA ILE A 146 -15.08 -0.31 11.56
C ILE A 146 -15.26 -1.76 11.97
N ILE A 147 -14.28 -2.65 11.73
CA ILE A 147 -14.32 -4.04 12.20
C ILE A 147 -14.30 -4.08 13.72
N PHE A 148 -13.41 -3.30 14.36
CA PHE A 148 -13.35 -3.17 15.82
C PHE A 148 -14.64 -2.57 16.41
N MET A 149 -15.22 -1.56 15.75
CA MET A 149 -16.47 -0.93 16.16
C MET A 149 -17.67 -1.85 15.91
N SER A 150 -17.67 -2.64 14.83
CA SER A 150 -18.71 -3.64 14.51
C SER A 150 -18.62 -4.88 15.40
N LEU A 151 -17.43 -5.19 15.94
CA LEU A 151 -17.22 -6.19 17.00
C LEU A 151 -17.72 -5.65 18.34
N LYS A 152 -17.52 -4.36 18.64
CA LYS A 152 -18.02 -3.71 19.86
C LYS A 152 -19.54 -3.48 19.83
N LEU A 153 -20.13 -3.22 18.66
CA LEU A 153 -21.58 -3.09 18.47
C LEU A 153 -22.29 -4.45 18.57
N ARG A 154 -21.61 -5.56 18.24
CA ARG A 154 -22.14 -6.92 18.43
C ARG A 154 -22.14 -7.40 19.89
N TYR A 155 -21.31 -6.81 20.75
CA TYR A 155 -21.30 -7.11 22.19
C TYR A 155 -22.31 -6.27 23.01
N LEU A 156 -22.92 -5.24 22.43
CA LEU A 156 -23.91 -4.38 23.12
C LEU A 156 -25.36 -4.56 22.66
N ILE A 157 -25.64 -5.46 21.72
CA ILE A 157 -27.01 -5.79 21.25
C ILE A 157 -27.52 -7.12 21.85
N CYS A 158 -26.73 -7.74 22.73
CA CYS A 158 -27.19 -8.83 23.60
C CYS A 158 -26.84 -8.51 25.06
N ALA A 159 -27.54 -7.52 25.63
CA ALA A 159 -27.82 -7.35 27.05
C ALA A 159 -29.10 -6.53 27.18
#